data_AF-A0A8X7CLB1-F1
#
_entry.id   AF-A0A8X7CLB1-F1
#
_cell.length_a   1.000
_cell.length_b   1.000
_cell.length_c   1.000
_cell.angle_alpha   90.00
_cell.angle_beta   90.00
_cell.angle_gamma   90.00
#
_symmetry.space_group_name_H-M   'P 1'
#
loop_
_entity.id
_entity.type
_entity.pdbx_description
1 polymer ?
#
loop_
_entity_poly.entity_id
_entity_poly.type
_entity_poly.pdbx_seq_one_letter_code
_entity_poly.pdbx_strand_id
1 'polypeptide(L)'
;MILNLLFLFVANSPYAASNFEDLNGIERVVEYVADEHGYRADIKTNEPGTESQNPANVVLHASPVVVDAPKAYAAPRPLYQAPRYAAPAYPKY
;
A
#
# COMPACT_ATOMS: atom_id res chain seq x y z
N MET A 1 -1.62 4.60 -7.77
CA MET A 1 -0.14 4.57 -7.69
C MET A 1 0.21 4.00 -6.34
N ILE A 2 0.41 2.68 -6.25
CA ILE A 2 0.82 2.04 -4.99
C ILE A 2 2.34 2.15 -4.98
N LEU A 3 2.90 3.09 -4.21
CA LEU A 3 4.34 3.22 -4.08
C LEU A 3 4.81 2.10 -3.14
N ASN A 4 5.51 1.11 -3.72
CA ASN A 4 6.23 0.09 -2.96
C ASN A 4 7.22 0.78 -2.02
N LEU A 5 7.00 0.61 -0.72
CA LEU A 5 7.86 1.08 0.34
C LEU A 5 9.13 0.20 0.36
N LEU A 6 10.11 0.53 -0.48
CA LEU A 6 11.45 -0.05 -0.39
C LEU A 6 12.21 0.70 0.71
N PHE A 7 12.10 0.23 1.96
CA PHE A 7 13.02 0.64 3.02
C PHE A 7 14.42 0.19 2.63
N LEU A 8 15.25 1.14 2.20
CA LEU A 8 16.67 0.92 2.07
C LEU A 8 17.23 0.84 3.49
N PHE A 9 17.62 -0.36 3.92
CA PHE A 9 18.36 -0.60 5.16
C PHE A 9 19.60 0.31 5.17
N VAL A 10 19.55 1.44 5.87
CA VAL A 10 20.74 2.19 6.23
C VAL A 10 21.44 1.36 7.30
N ALA A 11 22.60 0.83 6.93
CA ALA A 11 23.38 -0.11 7.74
C ALA A 11 23.64 0.41 9.17
N ASN A 12 23.39 -0.45 10.16
CA ASN A 12 23.85 -0.38 11.56
C ASN A 12 23.19 0.59 12.56
N SER A 13 21.99 1.10 12.32
CA SER A 13 21.20 1.73 13.39
C SER A 13 19.96 0.92 13.73
N PRO A 14 19.75 0.49 14.99
CA PRO A 14 18.49 -0.12 15.39
C PRO A 14 17.34 0.90 15.33
N TYR A 15 17.64 2.19 15.19
CA TYR A 15 16.66 3.26 15.00
C TYR A 15 16.81 3.90 13.62
N ALA A 16 15.70 4.07 12.91
CA ALA A 16 15.67 4.86 11.69
C ALA A 16 14.46 5.79 11.69
N ALA A 17 14.63 6.99 11.14
CA ALA A 17 13.54 7.90 10.85
C ALA A 17 13.59 8.27 9.37
N SER A 18 12.46 8.17 8.67
CA SER A 18 12.32 8.66 7.31
C SER A 18 11.16 9.65 7.20
N ASN A 19 11.38 10.70 6.43
CA ASN A 19 10.36 11.66 6.04
C ASN A 19 10.17 11.60 4.52
N PHE A 20 8.92 11.72 4.08
CA PHE A 20 8.54 11.89 2.70
C PHE A 20 7.55 13.03 2.62
N GLU A 21 7.84 14.00 1.75
CA GLU A 21 6.94 15.09 1.41
C GLU A 21 6.85 15.22 -0.12
N ASP A 22 5.64 15.39 -0.65
CA ASP A 22 5.42 15.68 -2.07
C ASP A 22 4.99 17.13 -2.31
N LEU A 23 4.94 17.54 -3.59
CA LEU A 23 4.55 18.89 -3.99
C LEU A 23 3.08 19.23 -3.69
N ASN A 24 2.26 18.22 -3.38
CA ASN A 24 0.85 18.37 -3.06
C ASN A 24 0.60 18.47 -1.54
N GLY A 25 1.67 18.49 -0.73
CA GLY A 25 1.58 18.54 0.73
C GLY A 25 1.23 17.20 1.36
N ILE A 26 1.40 16.08 0.63
CA ILE A 26 1.32 14.74 1.21
C ILE A 26 2.61 14.48 1.98
N GLU A 27 2.46 14.10 3.25
CA GLU A 27 3.54 13.82 4.19
C GLU A 27 3.43 12.39 4.73
N ARG A 28 4.58 11.73 4.87
CA ARG A 28 4.73 10.51 5.65
C ARG A 28 6.01 10.56 6.49
N VAL A 29 5.86 10.45 7.79
CA VAL A 29 6.95 10.23 8.73
C VAL A 29 6.91 8.79 9.22
N VAL A 30 8.04 8.09 9.19
CA VAL A 30 8.19 6.75 9.75
C VAL A 30 9.32 6.73 10.74
N GLU A 31 9.00 6.40 11.99
CA GLU A 31 9.96 6.07 13.03
C GLU A 31 10.02 4.55 13.16
N TYR A 32 11.22 3.98 13.17
CA TYR A 32 11.43 2.54 13.03
C TYR A 32 12.44 2.01 14.05
N VAL A 33 12.15 0.82 14.59
CA VAL A 33 13.05 0.06 15.48
C VAL A 33 13.29 -1.36 14.95
N ALA A 34 14.55 -1.72 14.71
CA ALA A 34 15.05 -3.09 14.50
C ALA A 34 15.79 -3.57 15.74
N ASP A 35 15.19 -4.46 16.53
CA ASP A 35 15.87 -5.09 17.67
C ASP A 35 15.52 -6.58 17.82
N GLU A 36 15.90 -7.17 18.96
CA GLU A 36 15.66 -8.58 19.27
C GLU A 36 14.17 -8.96 19.31
N HIS A 37 13.26 -7.98 19.48
CA HIS A 37 11.81 -8.19 19.44
C HIS A 37 11.23 -7.97 18.02
N GLY A 38 12.08 -7.88 17.00
CA GLY A 38 11.71 -7.77 15.59
C GLY A 38 11.58 -6.34 15.09
N TYR A 39 10.73 -6.17 14.09
CA TYR A 39 10.53 -4.94 13.32
C TYR A 39 9.31 -4.19 13.86
N ARG A 40 9.47 -2.93 14.26
CA ARG A 40 8.37 -2.08 14.76
C ARG A 40 8.43 -0.70 14.15
N ALA A 41 7.27 -0.13 13.85
CA ALA A 41 7.19 1.21 13.27
C ALA A 41 6.06 2.05 13.88
N ASP A 42 6.31 3.34 14.01
CA ASP A 42 5.31 4.38 14.26
C ASP A 42 5.25 5.27 13.01
N ILE A 43 4.07 5.37 12.39
CA ILE A 43 3.88 6.03 11.10
C ILE A 43 2.86 7.15 11.26
N LYS A 44 3.21 8.36 10.81
CA LYS A 44 2.29 9.49 10.68
C LYS A 44 2.10 9.79 9.20
N THR A 45 0.86 9.85 8.74
CA THR A 45 0.55 10.07 7.31
C THR A 45 -0.74 10.85 7.12
N ASN A 46 -0.77 11.72 6.10
CA ASN A 46 -1.98 12.42 5.67
C ASN A 46 -2.49 11.94 4.29
N GLU A 47 -2.02 10.78 3.82
CA GLU A 47 -2.37 10.26 2.49
C GLU A 47 -3.88 9.97 2.36
N PRO A 48 -4.55 10.52 1.33
CA PRO A 48 -5.97 10.29 1.08
C PRO A 48 -6.33 8.82 0.94
N GLY A 49 -7.43 8.40 1.56
CA GLY A 49 -7.91 7.01 1.51
C GLY A 49 -7.13 6.05 2.42
N THR A 50 -6.22 6.54 3.27
CA THR A 50 -5.55 5.72 4.28
C THR A 50 -6.40 5.58 5.52
N GLU A 51 -6.73 4.35 5.89
CA GLU A 51 -7.40 4.05 7.16
C GLU A 51 -6.39 3.96 8.31
N SER A 52 -6.79 4.36 9.51
CA SER A 52 -5.97 4.27 10.73
C SER A 52 -6.05 2.88 11.36
N GLN A 53 -5.73 1.85 10.59
CA GLN A 53 -5.59 0.48 11.13
C GLN A 53 -4.12 0.21 11.46
N ASN A 54 -3.89 -0.50 12.56
CA ASN A 54 -2.56 -0.88 13.05
C ASN A 54 -2.27 -2.34 12.63
N PRO A 55 -1.66 -2.58 11.45
CA PRO A 55 -1.31 -3.93 11.03
C PRO A 55 -0.04 -4.42 11.76
N ALA A 56 -0.04 -5.70 12.17
CA ALA A 56 1.12 -6.33 12.82
C ALA A 56 1.68 -5.47 13.98
N ASN A 57 2.99 -5.17 13.96
CA ASN A 57 3.65 -4.34 14.97
C ASN A 57 3.88 -2.89 14.47
N VAL A 58 2.90 -2.33 13.75
CA VAL A 58 2.91 -0.95 13.27
C VAL A 58 1.82 -0.17 13.97
N VAL A 59 2.18 1.00 14.51
CA VAL A 59 1.22 2.02 14.95
C VAL A 59 1.09 3.02 13.82
N LEU A 60 -0.12 3.21 13.31
CA LEU A 60 -0.40 4.07 12.17
C LEU A 60 -1.37 5.19 12.58
N HIS A 61 -0.83 6.40 12.58
CA HIS A 61 -1.55 7.65 12.83
C HIS A 61 -1.93 8.26 11.47
N ALA A 62 -3.12 7.92 10.97
CA ALA A 62 -3.64 8.48 9.72
C ALA A 62 -4.45 9.75 9.99
N SER A 63 -4.13 10.82 9.27
CA SER A 63 -4.91 12.07 9.21
C SER A 63 -5.15 12.45 7.74
N PRO A 64 -5.90 11.61 7.00
CA PRO A 64 -6.03 11.73 5.54
C PRO A 64 -6.66 13.05 5.13
N VAL A 65 -6.04 13.76 4.19
CA VAL A 65 -6.66 14.93 3.56
C VAL A 65 -7.68 14.47 2.51
N VAL A 66 -8.75 15.24 2.33
CA VAL A 66 -9.72 14.99 1.26
C VAL A 66 -9.17 15.61 -0.01
N VAL A 67 -8.81 14.76 -0.98
CA VAL A 67 -8.55 15.19 -2.36
C VAL A 67 -9.75 14.83 -3.21
N ASP A 68 -10.12 15.70 -4.14
CA ASP A 68 -11.15 15.38 -5.12
C ASP A 68 -10.73 14.10 -5.87
N ALA A 69 -11.60 13.10 -5.86
CA ALA A 69 -11.32 11.84 -6.54
C ALA A 69 -11.03 12.15 -8.02
N PRO A 70 -9.97 11.56 -8.61
CA PRO A 70 -9.75 11.71 -10.05
C PRO A 70 -11.00 11.20 -10.77
N LYS A 71 -11.51 11.98 -11.73
CA LYS A 71 -12.64 11.55 -12.55
C LYS A 71 -12.32 10.17 -13.13
N ALA A 72 -13.09 9.17 -12.72
CA ALA A 72 -12.95 7.83 -13.27
C ALA A 72 -13.29 7.89 -14.76
N TYR A 73 -12.28 7.79 -15.62
CA TYR A 73 -12.52 7.52 -17.03
C TYR A 73 -13.06 6.08 -17.11
N ALA A 74 -14.24 5.92 -17.70
CA ALA A 74 -14.82 4.60 -17.90
C ALA A 74 -13.81 3.75 -18.69
N ALA A 75 -13.46 2.57 -18.15
CA ALA A 75 -12.67 1.60 -18.88
C ALA A 75 -13.39 1.29 -20.22
N PRO A 76 -12.70 1.31 -21.36
CA PRO A 76 -13.30 0.93 -22.63
C PRO A 76 -13.93 -0.46 -22.51
N ARG A 77 -15.17 -0.60 -23.00
CA ARG A 77 -15.85 -1.90 -23.00
C ARG A 77 -15.01 -2.88 -23.83
N PRO A 78 -14.58 -4.04 -23.28
CA PRO A 78 -13.77 -4.98 -24.05
C PRO A 78 -14.57 -5.47 -25.26
N LEU A 79 -14.03 -5.26 -26.47
CA LEU A 79 -14.60 -5.73 -27.74
C LEU A 79 -14.36 -7.23 -27.99
N TYR A 80 -13.75 -7.94 -27.03
CA TYR A 80 -13.41 -9.35 -27.18
C TYR A 80 -14.25 -10.22 -26.25
N GLN A 81 -15.02 -11.14 -26.83
CA GLN A 81 -15.73 -12.19 -26.11
C GLN A 81 -14.77 -13.36 -25.90
N ALA A 82 -14.52 -13.75 -24.64
CA ALA A 82 -13.69 -14.90 -24.34
C ALA A 82 -14.27 -16.19 -24.96
N PRO A 83 -13.44 -17.07 -25.56
CA PRO A 83 -13.88 -18.37 -26.03
C PRO A 83 -14.44 -19.22 -24.88
N ARG A 84 -15.59 -19.85 -25.08
CA ARG A 84 -16.09 -20.87 -24.15
C ARG A 84 -15.42 -22.20 -24.48
N TYR A 85 -14.54 -22.68 -23.61
CA TYR A 85 -14.05 -24.05 -23.68
C TYR A 85 -15.13 -25.00 -23.14
N ALA A 86 -15.50 -26.01 -23.94
CA ALA A 86 -16.34 -27.09 -23.46
C ALA A 86 -15.50 -28.04 -22.59
N ALA A 87 -16.02 -28.43 -21.43
CA ALA A 87 -15.38 -29.43 -20.59
C ALA A 87 -15.35 -30.78 -21.33
N PRO A 88 -14.23 -31.53 -21.32
CA PRO A 88 -14.18 -32.85 -21.92
C PRO A 88 -15.11 -33.80 -21.15
N ALA A 89 -15.90 -34.59 -21.88
CA ALA A 89 -16.74 -35.63 -21.30
C ALA A 89 -15.84 -36.80 -20.83
N TYR A 90 -15.84 -37.08 -19.53
CA TYR A 90 -15.18 -38.27 -19.00
C TYR A 90 -16.05 -39.51 -19.25
N PRO A 91 -15.49 -40.61 -19.78
CA PRO A 91 -16.21 -41.87 -19.87
C PRO A 91 -16.45 -42.43 -18.47
N LYS A 92 -17.67 -42.94 -18.25
CA LYS A 92 -18.05 -43.68 -17.05
C LYS A 92 -17.66 -45.16 -17.27
N TYR A 93 -16.89 -45.72 -16.35
CA TYR A 93 -16.68 -47.17 -16.24
C TYR A 93 -17.73 -47.77 -15.31
#